data_AF-C6XET1-F1
#
_entry.id   AF-C6XET1-F1
#
_cell.length_a   1.000
_cell.length_b   1.000
_cell.length_c   1.000
_cell.angle_alpha   90.00
_cell.angle_beta   90.00
_cell.angle_gamma   90.00
#
_symmetry.space_group_name_H-M   'P 1'
#
loop_
_entity.id
_entity.type
_entity.pdbx_description
1 polymer ?
#
loop_
_entity_poly.entity_id
_entity_poly.type
_entity_poly.pdbx_seq_one_letter_code
_entity_poly.pdbx_strand_id
1 'polypeptide(L)'
;MYNRKLLIIALLSSISSPCFADKTSDEILGINEQIAILNARLGKAEAEVKLANKNQELQKLSGSSLDGDDLPVVRSIEGVDGRLLATLAGSGGITQTVGKGGKFGVWTVKSINVNSVTLVRGQKVVTLGFGSEPAAAATSYNNPALPR
;
A
#
# COMPACT_ATOMS: atom_id res chain seq x y z
N MET A 1 -21.94 -72.10 -41.25
CA MET A 1 -21.93 -72.32 -39.79
C MET A 1 -20.61 -72.96 -39.42
N TYR A 2 -19.84 -72.30 -38.54
CA TYR A 2 -18.40 -72.51 -38.34
C TYR A 2 -18.09 -73.75 -37.48
N ASN A 3 -16.97 -74.38 -37.79
CA ASN A 3 -16.54 -75.70 -37.34
C ASN A 3 -16.00 -75.74 -35.91
N ARG A 4 -16.27 -76.88 -35.25
CA ARG A 4 -15.58 -77.42 -34.08
C ARG A 4 -14.09 -77.62 -34.37
N LYS A 5 -13.20 -77.16 -33.48
CA LYS A 5 -11.98 -77.87 -33.03
C LYS A 5 -11.19 -77.04 -31.99
N LEU A 6 -10.62 -77.79 -31.04
CA LEU A 6 -9.50 -77.46 -30.14
C LEU A 6 -9.80 -76.76 -28.81
N LEU A 7 -10.21 -77.63 -27.89
CA LEU A 7 -9.97 -77.58 -26.44
C LEU A 7 -8.49 -77.93 -26.18
N ILE A 8 -7.70 -77.04 -25.57
CA ILE A 8 -6.48 -77.38 -24.82
C ILE A 8 -6.45 -76.51 -23.56
N ILE A 9 -6.90 -77.10 -22.45
CA ILE A 9 -6.63 -76.66 -21.09
C ILE A 9 -5.32 -77.35 -20.70
N ALA A 10 -4.25 -76.57 -20.51
CA ALA A 10 -3.01 -77.05 -19.91
C ALA A 10 -2.78 -76.34 -18.58
N LEU A 11 -2.61 -77.19 -17.58
CA LEU A 11 -2.54 -76.95 -16.15
C LEU A 11 -1.12 -76.46 -15.76
N LEU A 12 -1.07 -75.49 -14.83
CA LEU A 12 -0.04 -75.31 -13.78
C LEU A 12 1.46 -75.30 -14.16
N SER A 13 2.09 -74.12 -14.06
CA SER A 13 3.41 -73.95 -13.44
C SER A 13 3.68 -72.49 -13.01
N SER A 14 3.27 -72.16 -11.80
CA SER A 14 4.12 -71.65 -10.72
C SER A 14 5.22 -70.61 -11.00
N ILE A 15 5.07 -69.46 -10.30
CA ILE A 15 6.08 -68.67 -9.56
C ILE A 15 6.51 -67.31 -10.16
N SER A 16 5.96 -66.28 -9.51
CA SER A 16 6.58 -65.00 -9.15
C SER A 16 6.96 -64.04 -10.27
N SER A 17 6.00 -63.20 -10.67
CA SER A 17 6.35 -61.84 -11.06
C SER A 17 6.93 -61.13 -9.84
N PRO A 18 8.18 -60.60 -9.88
CA PRO A 18 8.67 -59.76 -8.80
C PRO A 18 7.75 -58.55 -8.67
N CYS A 19 7.15 -58.47 -7.49
CA CYS A 19 6.46 -57.31 -6.97
C CYS A 19 7.39 -56.09 -7.08
N PHE A 20 7.18 -55.21 -8.05
CA PHE A 20 7.78 -53.88 -8.03
C PHE A 20 7.00 -53.02 -7.02
N ALA A 21 7.20 -53.25 -5.72
CA ALA A 21 6.57 -52.49 -4.63
C ALA A 21 7.55 -51.58 -3.86
N ASP A 22 8.80 -51.43 -4.31
CA ASP A 22 9.80 -50.67 -3.55
C ASP A 22 10.01 -49.23 -4.00
N LYS A 23 9.32 -48.73 -5.05
CA LYS A 23 9.55 -47.36 -5.54
C LYS A 23 8.46 -46.34 -5.22
N THR A 24 7.28 -46.78 -4.80
CA THR A 24 6.13 -45.89 -4.59
C THR A 24 6.19 -45.13 -3.26
N SER A 25 6.81 -45.69 -2.22
CA SER A 25 6.88 -45.06 -0.89
C SER A 25 7.85 -43.88 -0.84
N ASP A 26 9.03 -44.01 -1.46
CA ASP A 26 10.03 -42.94 -1.53
C ASP A 26 9.58 -41.78 -2.45
N GLU A 27 8.87 -42.09 -3.55
CA GLU A 27 8.29 -41.06 -4.42
C GLU A 27 7.17 -40.28 -3.73
N ILE A 28 6.31 -40.94 -2.94
CA ILE A 28 5.24 -40.28 -2.17
C ILE A 28 5.81 -39.39 -1.06
N LEU A 29 6.91 -39.80 -0.41
CA LEU A 29 7.62 -38.97 0.56
C LEU A 29 8.16 -37.69 -0.09
N GLY A 30 8.77 -37.80 -1.27
CA GLY A 30 9.24 -36.64 -2.04
C GLY A 30 8.11 -35.71 -2.52
N ILE A 31 6.92 -36.22 -2.78
CA ILE A 31 5.74 -35.42 -3.16
C ILE A 31 5.24 -34.59 -1.97
N ASN A 32 5.17 -35.16 -0.78
CA ASN A 32 4.73 -34.44 0.41
C ASN A 32 5.67 -33.29 0.79
N GLU A 33 6.99 -33.49 0.61
CA GLU A 33 7.99 -32.43 0.79
C GLU A 33 7.83 -31.31 -0.26
N GLN A 34 7.62 -31.67 -1.53
CA GLN A 34 7.39 -30.69 -2.59
C GLN A 34 6.10 -29.89 -2.37
N ILE A 35 5.02 -30.54 -1.91
CA ILE A 35 3.75 -29.87 -1.56
C ILE A 35 3.96 -28.90 -0.40
N ALA A 36 4.73 -29.27 0.63
CA ALA A 36 5.02 -28.39 1.76
C ALA A 36 5.79 -27.12 1.31
N ILE A 37 6.79 -27.28 0.43
CA ILE A 37 7.54 -26.16 -0.13
C ILE A 37 6.64 -25.28 -1.01
N LEU A 38 5.80 -25.88 -1.86
CA LEU A 38 4.86 -25.16 -2.72
C LEU A 38 3.86 -24.34 -1.90
N ASN A 39 3.28 -24.92 -0.85
CA ASN A 39 2.37 -24.22 0.05
C ASN A 39 3.05 -23.08 0.80
N ALA A 40 4.29 -23.27 1.25
CA ALA A 40 5.07 -22.20 1.89
C ALA A 40 5.35 -21.04 0.92
N ARG A 41 5.64 -21.33 -0.35
CA ARG A 41 5.83 -20.31 -1.40
C ARG A 41 4.52 -19.57 -1.71
N LEU A 42 3.40 -20.28 -1.79
CA LEU A 42 2.09 -19.70 -2.01
C LEU A 42 1.70 -18.78 -0.84
N GLY A 43 1.86 -19.24 0.40
CA GLY A 43 1.60 -18.41 1.58
C GLY A 43 2.48 -17.17 1.65
N LYS A 44 3.76 -17.27 1.24
CA LYS A 44 4.63 -16.10 1.11
C LYS A 44 4.12 -15.12 0.05
N ALA A 45 3.73 -15.60 -1.13
CA ALA A 45 3.22 -14.76 -2.20
C ALA A 45 1.90 -14.06 -1.82
N GLU A 46 0.98 -14.75 -1.13
CA GLU A 46 -0.25 -14.14 -0.62
C GLU A 46 0.01 -13.09 0.46
N ALA A 47 0.97 -13.35 1.35
CA ALA A 47 1.40 -12.38 2.35
C ALA A 47 2.02 -11.14 1.69
N GLU A 48 2.83 -11.32 0.64
CA GLU A 48 3.39 -10.22 -0.15
C GLU A 48 2.31 -9.42 -0.87
N VAL A 49 1.31 -10.07 -1.46
CA VAL A 49 0.15 -9.38 -2.07
C VAL A 49 -0.64 -8.61 -1.01
N LYS A 50 -0.84 -9.20 0.17
CA LYS A 50 -1.53 -8.53 1.29
C LYS A 50 -0.73 -7.33 1.80
N LEU A 51 0.59 -7.43 1.85
CA LEU A 51 1.48 -6.31 2.18
C LEU A 51 1.49 -5.25 1.08
N ALA A 52 1.50 -5.63 -0.20
CA ALA A 52 1.43 -4.69 -1.32
C ALA A 52 0.10 -3.92 -1.32
N ASN A 53 -1.02 -4.61 -1.08
CA ASN A 53 -2.34 -3.98 -0.96
C ASN A 53 -2.42 -3.06 0.26
N LYS A 54 -1.86 -3.47 1.41
CA LYS A 54 -1.77 -2.61 2.60
C LYS A 54 -0.87 -1.40 2.35
N ASN A 55 0.24 -1.56 1.64
CA ASN A 55 1.11 -0.46 1.25
C ASN A 55 0.43 0.49 0.26
N GLN A 56 -0.36 -0.01 -0.68
CA GLN A 56 -1.18 0.84 -1.56
C GLN A 56 -2.28 1.57 -0.81
N GLU A 57 -2.92 0.94 0.19
CA GLU A 57 -3.90 1.57 1.06
C GLU A 57 -3.24 2.68 1.89
N LEU A 58 -2.06 2.41 2.48
CA LEU A 58 -1.25 3.40 3.19
C LEU A 58 -0.74 4.51 2.28
N GLN A 59 -0.37 4.21 1.03
CA GLN A 59 0.09 5.19 0.06
C GLN A 59 -1.07 6.04 -0.48
N LYS A 60 -2.28 5.47 -0.57
CA LYS A 60 -3.51 6.24 -0.81
C LYS A 60 -3.85 7.10 0.41
N LEU A 61 -3.75 6.60 1.64
CA LEU A 61 -3.92 7.40 2.85
C LEU A 61 -2.88 8.52 2.95
N SER A 62 -1.62 8.25 2.63
CA SER A 62 -0.52 9.21 2.70
C SER A 62 -0.54 10.21 1.54
N GLY A 63 -0.90 9.75 0.33
CA GLY A 63 -0.96 10.53 -0.90
C GLY A 63 -2.28 11.28 -1.13
N SER A 64 -3.33 10.99 -0.34
CA SER A 64 -4.63 11.69 -0.39
C SER A 64 -4.74 12.80 0.66
N SER A 65 -3.66 13.19 1.33
CA SER A 65 -3.65 14.36 2.23
C SER A 65 -3.80 15.70 1.48
N LEU A 66 -3.96 15.67 0.15
CA LEU A 66 -4.38 16.83 -0.63
C LEU A 66 -5.86 17.17 -0.44
N ASP A 67 -6.65 16.24 0.10
CA ASP A 67 -8.03 16.47 0.53
C ASP A 67 -8.09 16.68 2.04
N GLY A 68 -8.19 17.95 2.45
CA GLY A 68 -8.85 18.28 3.71
C GLY A 68 -8.10 19.25 4.57
N ASP A 69 -8.33 20.55 4.33
CA ASP A 69 -8.24 21.63 5.33
C ASP A 69 -6.89 21.83 6.03
N ASP A 70 -5.85 21.10 5.64
CA ASP A 70 -4.52 21.24 6.19
C ASP A 70 -3.96 22.62 5.85
N LEU A 71 -3.53 23.33 6.88
CA LEU A 71 -3.05 24.70 6.76
C LEU A 71 -1.55 24.64 6.47
N PRO A 72 -1.11 25.12 5.30
CA PRO A 72 0.31 25.17 5.01
C PRO A 72 1.00 26.16 5.96
N VAL A 73 2.31 26.05 6.07
CA VAL A 73 3.16 27.04 6.74
C VAL A 73 3.94 27.86 5.73
N VAL A 74 4.18 29.12 6.08
CA VAL A 74 5.02 30.01 5.28
C VAL A 74 6.49 29.73 5.60
N ARG A 75 7.26 29.34 4.58
CA ARG A 75 8.70 29.06 4.68
C ARG A 75 9.54 30.30 4.39
N SER A 76 9.22 31.00 3.30
CA SER A 76 9.88 32.24 2.91
C SER A 76 8.87 33.18 2.26
N ILE A 77 9.17 34.48 2.32
CA ILE A 77 8.51 35.52 1.55
C ILE A 77 9.60 36.34 0.88
N GLU A 78 9.53 36.45 -0.44
CA GLU A 78 10.56 37.03 -1.29
C GLU A 78 9.94 38.14 -2.15
N GLY A 79 10.67 39.24 -2.29
CA GLY A 79 10.31 40.32 -3.20
C GLY A 79 10.97 40.14 -4.55
N VAL A 80 10.20 39.83 -5.59
CA VAL A 80 10.67 39.66 -6.97
C VAL A 80 9.90 40.64 -7.86
N ASP A 81 10.63 41.48 -8.61
CA ASP A 81 10.06 42.48 -9.52
C ASP A 81 8.99 43.40 -8.89
N GLY A 82 9.21 43.79 -7.63
CA GLY A 82 8.27 44.64 -6.89
C GLY A 82 7.01 43.91 -6.41
N ARG A 83 6.97 42.58 -6.50
CA ARG A 83 5.86 41.74 -6.04
C ARG A 83 6.34 40.77 -4.96
N LEU A 84 5.47 40.44 -4.01
CA LEU A 84 5.77 39.43 -3.01
C LEU A 84 5.35 38.05 -3.49
N LEU A 85 6.26 37.09 -3.37
CA LEU A 85 6.05 35.66 -3.54
C LEU A 85 6.25 34.98 -2.20
N ALA A 86 5.41 34.00 -1.88
CA ALA A 86 5.52 33.22 -0.66
C ALA A 86 5.75 31.76 -0.98
N THR A 87 6.71 31.14 -0.32
CA THR A 87 6.94 29.70 -0.37
C THR A 87 6.12 29.04 0.73
N LEU A 88 5.12 28.25 0.34
CA LEU A 88 4.23 27.53 1.25
C LEU A 88 4.62 26.06 1.29
N ALA A 89 4.65 25.48 2.49
CA ALA A 89 4.87 24.04 2.68
C ALA A 89 3.65 23.41 3.38
N GLY A 90 3.10 22.37 2.77
CA GLY A 90 1.97 21.59 3.31
C GLY A 90 2.43 20.29 3.97
N SER A 91 1.48 19.55 4.56
CA SER A 91 1.72 18.16 4.96
C SER A 91 2.21 17.30 3.78
N GLY A 92 3.06 16.33 4.08
CA GLY A 92 3.67 15.47 3.06
C GLY A 92 4.91 16.06 2.38
N GLY A 93 5.42 17.21 2.85
CA GLY A 93 6.68 17.79 2.36
C GLY A 93 6.58 18.56 1.04
N ILE A 94 5.36 18.72 0.51
CA ILE A 94 5.13 19.50 -0.71
C ILE A 94 5.38 20.98 -0.42
N THR A 95 6.25 21.59 -1.21
CA THR A 95 6.61 23.00 -1.12
C THR A 95 6.33 23.69 -2.45
N GLN A 96 5.67 24.84 -2.43
CA GLN A 96 5.31 25.59 -3.63
C GLN A 96 5.41 27.09 -3.40
N THR A 97 6.03 27.79 -4.35
CA THR A 97 6.08 29.26 -4.37
C THR A 97 4.84 29.81 -5.07
N VAL A 98 4.12 30.70 -4.39
CA VAL A 98 2.87 31.29 -4.87
C VAL A 98 2.86 32.81 -4.67
N GLY A 99 2.29 33.52 -5.64
CA GLY A 99 2.02 34.95 -5.54
C GLY A 99 0.57 35.23 -5.11
N LYS A 100 0.23 36.52 -4.99
CA LYS A 100 -1.17 36.95 -4.80
C LYS A 100 -2.06 36.41 -5.91
N GLY A 101 -3.19 35.80 -5.55
CA GLY A 101 -4.10 35.12 -6.47
C GLY A 101 -3.70 33.68 -6.82
N GLY A 102 -2.50 33.25 -6.43
CA GLY A 102 -2.03 31.87 -6.59
C GLY A 102 -2.82 30.89 -5.73
N LYS A 103 -2.76 29.61 -6.08
CA LYS A 103 -3.42 28.52 -5.34
C LYS A 103 -2.41 27.57 -4.73
N PHE A 104 -2.75 27.08 -3.54
CA PHE A 104 -2.03 26.01 -2.85
C PHE A 104 -3.06 25.00 -2.33
N GLY A 105 -3.15 23.83 -2.98
CA GLY A 105 -4.25 22.90 -2.76
C GLY A 105 -5.61 23.56 -2.98
N VAL A 106 -6.46 23.55 -1.94
CA VAL A 106 -7.81 24.15 -1.93
C VAL A 106 -7.83 25.64 -1.55
N TRP A 107 -6.69 26.21 -1.17
CA TRP A 107 -6.57 27.60 -0.69
C TRP A 107 -6.14 28.54 -1.81
N THR A 108 -6.71 29.75 -1.82
CA THR A 108 -6.29 30.84 -2.71
C THR A 108 -5.63 31.95 -1.90
N VAL A 109 -4.50 32.47 -2.38
CA VAL A 109 -3.76 33.54 -1.73
C VAL A 109 -4.47 34.88 -1.98
N LYS A 110 -5.02 35.49 -0.92
CA LYS A 110 -5.66 36.81 -1.00
C LYS A 110 -4.65 37.95 -0.90
N SER A 111 -3.68 37.84 0.01
CA SER A 111 -2.63 38.85 0.23
C SER A 111 -1.36 38.21 0.79
N ILE A 112 -0.23 38.82 0.45
CA ILE A 112 1.08 38.49 1.00
C ILE A 112 1.63 39.79 1.58
N ASN A 113 2.00 39.76 2.86
CA ASN A 113 2.74 40.82 3.55
C ASN A 113 4.13 40.29 3.89
N VAL A 114 5.02 41.15 4.37
CA VAL A 114 6.40 40.79 4.72
C VAL A 114 6.47 39.64 5.75
N ASN A 115 5.48 39.53 6.63
CA ASN A 115 5.46 38.57 7.73
C ASN A 115 4.30 37.57 7.72
N SER A 116 3.41 37.65 6.73
CA SER A 116 2.18 36.87 6.75
C SER A 116 1.60 36.62 5.37
N VAL A 117 0.93 35.50 5.21
CA VAL A 117 0.15 35.18 4.01
C VAL A 117 -1.30 34.95 4.40
N THR A 118 -2.23 35.66 3.76
CA THR A 118 -3.66 35.44 3.96
C THR A 118 -4.20 34.52 2.87
N LEU A 119 -4.75 33.39 3.30
CA LEU A 119 -5.42 32.42 2.45
C LEU A 119 -6.93 32.51 2.59
N VAL A 120 -7.63 32.19 1.51
CA VAL A 120 -9.09 32.11 1.46
C VAL A 120 -9.57 30.83 0.78
N ARG A 121 -10.64 30.26 1.34
CA ARG A 121 -11.37 29.11 0.78
C ARG A 121 -12.86 29.33 1.02
N GLY A 122 -13.61 29.64 -0.03
CA GLY A 122 -15.03 30.01 0.10
C GLY A 122 -15.18 31.22 1.04
N GLN A 123 -15.82 31.01 2.19
CA GLN A 123 -16.01 32.05 3.23
C GLN A 123 -14.92 32.03 4.33
N LYS A 124 -14.06 31.01 4.38
CA LYS A 124 -13.02 30.88 5.40
C LYS A 124 -11.79 31.69 5.01
N VAL A 125 -11.33 32.55 5.92
CA VAL A 125 -10.14 33.39 5.78
C VAL A 125 -9.16 33.01 6.89
N VAL A 126 -7.92 32.70 6.53
CA VAL A 126 -6.87 32.33 7.49
C VAL A 126 -5.61 33.13 7.18
N THR A 127 -4.98 33.69 8.23
CA THR A 127 -3.69 34.34 8.12
C THR A 127 -2.62 33.43 8.69
N LEU A 128 -1.63 33.12 7.88
CA LEU A 128 -0.50 32.27 8.22
C LEU A 128 0.73 33.14 8.47
N GLY A 129 1.45 32.84 9.54
CA GLY A 129 2.79 33.37 9.80
C GLY A 129 3.88 32.42 9.30
N PHE A 130 5.13 32.82 9.49
CA PHE A 130 6.26 31.94 9.29
C PHE A 130 6.21 30.74 10.25
N GLY A 131 6.55 29.56 9.74
CA GLY A 131 6.54 28.32 10.53
C GLY A 131 7.46 27.27 9.95
N SER A 132 8.00 26.42 10.84
CA SER A 132 8.92 25.33 10.49
C SER A 132 8.22 24.00 10.25
N GLU A 133 6.97 23.84 10.68
CA GLU A 133 6.24 22.58 10.61
C GLU A 133 4.75 22.82 10.32
N PRO A 134 4.14 22.18 9.30
CA PRO A 134 2.70 22.22 9.07
C PRO A 134 1.97 21.81 10.34
N ALA A 135 0.92 22.52 10.73
CA ALA A 135 0.15 22.16 11.92
C ALA A 135 -0.48 20.79 11.71
N ALA A 136 0.13 19.73 12.26
CA ALA A 136 -0.44 18.40 12.25
C ALA A 136 -1.87 18.49 12.81
N ALA A 137 -2.86 18.02 12.04
CA ALA A 137 -4.24 17.95 12.48
C ALA A 137 -4.27 17.39 13.91
N ALA A 138 -4.82 18.16 14.86
CA ALA A 138 -4.76 17.83 16.28
C ALA A 138 -5.45 16.48 16.53
N THR A 139 -4.67 15.41 16.63
CA THR A 139 -5.14 14.10 17.09
C THR A 139 -5.51 14.27 18.56
N SER A 140 -6.81 14.45 18.82
CA SER A 140 -7.36 14.42 20.17
C SER A 140 -7.20 12.99 20.71
N TYR A 141 -6.18 12.75 21.51
CA TYR A 141 -6.08 11.52 22.32
C TYR A 141 -7.14 11.57 23.42
N ASN A 142 -8.32 11.03 23.13
CA ASN A 142 -9.33 10.77 24.14
C ASN A 142 -8.83 9.61 25.00
N ASN A 143 -8.31 9.91 26.19
CA ASN A 143 -7.77 8.93 27.13
C ASN A 143 -8.95 8.23 27.84
N PRO A 144 -9.26 6.94 27.60
CA PRO A 144 -10.24 6.25 28.41
C PRO A 144 -9.65 6.02 29.80
N ALA A 145 -10.27 6.65 30.80
CA ALA A 145 -9.90 6.52 32.20
C ALA A 145 -9.78 5.05 32.63
N LEU A 146 -8.67 4.71 33.29
CA LEU A 146 -8.49 3.43 33.96
C LEU A 146 -9.50 3.30 35.12
N PRO A 147 -10.26 2.18 35.21
CA PRO A 147 -11.03 1.89 36.42
C PRO A 147 -10.06 1.53 37.57
N ARG A 148 -10.32 2.10 38.75
CA ARG A 148 -9.67 1.74 40.02
C ARG A 148 -10.17 0.39 40.53
#